data_AF-A0A1S7PN36-F1
#
_entry.id   AF-A0A1S7PN36-F1
#
_cell.length_a   1.000
_cell.length_b   1.000
_cell.length_c   1.000
_cell.angle_alpha   90.00
_cell.angle_beta   90.00
_cell.angle_gamma   90.00
#
_symmetry.space_group_name_H-M   'P 1'
#
loop_
_entity.id
_entity.type
_entity.pdbx_description
1 polymer ?
#
loop_
_entity_poly.entity_id
_entity_poly.type
_entity_poly.pdbx_seq_one_letter_code
_entity_poly.pdbx_strand_id
1 'polypeptide(L)' 'MSAAASLFAVPLADRDRGFLRHVSQADGWREIRHGEMPSAVQCMRAGYVRLSNDKRQAIITSSGQTYLRQLRGVH' A
#
# COMPACT_ATOMS: atom_id res chain seq x y z
N MET A 1 8.29 20.32 -7.85
CA MET A 1 8.81 19.82 -6.56
C MET A 1 9.14 18.35 -6.73
N SER A 2 10.42 18.01 -6.93
CA SER A 2 10.87 16.63 -7.06
C SER A 2 10.92 15.99 -5.68
N ALA A 3 9.92 15.18 -5.34
CA ALA A 3 10.00 14.31 -4.18
C ALA A 3 11.04 13.22 -4.51
N ALA A 4 12.19 13.26 -3.84
CA ALA A 4 13.13 12.16 -3.85
C ALA A 4 12.35 10.90 -3.44
N ALA A 5 12.19 9.96 -4.38
CA ALA A 5 11.69 8.63 -4.07
C ALA A 5 12.66 8.03 -3.06
N SER A 6 12.26 8.00 -1.79
CA SER A 6 13.07 7.46 -0.72
C SER A 6 13.53 6.07 -1.14
N LEU A 7 14.84 5.89 -1.36
CA LEU A 7 15.46 4.63 -1.80
C LEU A 7 15.27 3.51 -0.77
N PHE A 8 14.84 3.87 0.44
CA PHE A 8 14.49 2.95 1.51
C PHE A 8 12.98 2.78 1.57
N ALA A 9 12.52 1.57 1.28
CA ALA A 9 11.14 1.18 1.52
C ALA A 9 10.81 1.33 3.01
N VAL A 10 9.77 2.10 3.34
CA VAL A 10 9.23 2.17 4.70
C VAL A 10 8.68 0.80 5.08
N PRO A 11 9.20 0.12 6.12
CA PRO A 11 8.70 -1.18 6.51
C PRO A 11 7.25 -1.07 7.03
N LEU A 12 6.38 -1.97 6.57
CA LEU A 12 5.03 -2.13 7.08
C LEU A 12 4.96 -3.24 8.13
N ALA A 13 4.07 -3.09 9.11
CA ALA A 13 3.68 -4.18 9.99
C ALA A 13 2.98 -5.29 9.20
N ASP A 14 2.97 -6.53 9.71
CA ASP A 14 2.37 -7.68 9.02
C ASP A 14 0.91 -7.49 8.64
N ARG A 15 0.13 -6.86 9.53
CA ARG A 15 -1.27 -6.51 9.24
C ARG A 15 -1.39 -5.63 8.01
N ASP A 16 -0.54 -4.59 7.92
CA ASP A 16 -0.59 -3.61 6.84
C ASP A 16 -0.01 -4.19 5.54
N ARG A 17 1.00 -5.06 5.64
CA ARG A 17 1.47 -5.90 4.51
C ARG A 17 0.34 -6.77 3.97
N GLY A 18 -0.45 -7.39 4.85
CA GLY A 18 -1.63 -8.18 4.48
C GLY A 18 -2.65 -7.35 3.71
N PHE A 19 -2.99 -6.16 4.22
CA PHE A 19 -3.87 -5.22 3.53
C PHE A 19 -3.33 -4.87 2.12
N LEU A 20 -2.05 -4.47 2.03
CA LEU A 20 -1.43 -4.10 0.75
C LEU A 20 -1.42 -5.26 -0.27
N ARG A 21 -1.18 -6.50 0.19
CA ARG A 21 -1.29 -7.70 -0.67
C ARG A 21 -2.70 -7.87 -1.22
N HIS A 22 -3.73 -7.69 -0.38
CA HIS A 22 -5.11 -7.80 -0.85
C HIS A 22 -5.47 -6.72 -1.88
N VAL A 23 -4.98 -5.48 -1.72
CA VAL A 23 -5.17 -4.43 -2.74
C VAL A 23 -4.48 -4.81 -4.05
N SER A 24 -3.26 -5.34 -3.98
CA SER A 24 -2.53 -5.79 -5.18
C SER A 24 -3.18 -6.97 -5.90
N GLN A 25 -3.93 -7.81 -5.19
CA GLN A 25 -4.65 -8.95 -5.77
C GLN A 25 -5.98 -8.57 -6.41
N ALA A 26 -6.55 -7.42 -6.02
CA ALA A 26 -7.80 -6.90 -6.55
C ALA A 26 -7.54 -5.94 -7.73
N ASP A 27 -6.79 -6.37 -8.74
CA ASP A 27 -6.45 -5.54 -9.93
C ASP A 27 -5.80 -4.19 -9.59
N GLY A 28 -5.17 -4.09 -8.41
CA GLY A 28 -4.49 -2.89 -7.94
C GLY A 28 -5.38 -1.86 -7.27
N TRP A 29 -6.67 -2.12 -7.03
CA TRP A 29 -7.51 -1.25 -6.21
C TRP A 29 -8.65 -2.02 -5.53
N ARG A 30 -9.12 -1.53 -4.38
CA ARG A 30 -10.32 -2.10 -3.75
C ARG A 30 -10.99 -1.14 -2.81
N GLU A 31 -12.24 -1.45 -2.49
CA GLU A 31 -12.94 -0.83 -1.38
C GLU A 31 -12.32 -1.22 -0.03
N ILE A 32 -12.28 -0.24 0.87
CA ILE A 32 -11.80 -0.34 2.23
C ILE A 32 -12.96 -0.83 3.09
N ARG A 33 -12.82 -2.04 3.64
CA ARG A 33 -13.84 -2.64 4.51
C ARG A 33 -13.77 -2.06 5.92
N HIS A 34 -14.83 -2.31 6.69
CA HIS A 34 -14.87 -1.91 8.09
C HIS A 34 -13.67 -2.47 8.87
N GLY A 35 -12.93 -1.59 9.57
CA GLY A 35 -11.72 -1.95 10.32
C GLY A 35 -10.41 -2.00 9.51
N GLU A 36 -10.45 -1.86 8.18
CA GLU A 36 -9.26 -1.79 7.32
C GLU A 36 -8.69 -0.37 7.21
N MET A 37 -9.47 0.65 7.57
CA MET A 37 -9.06 2.06 7.48
C MET A 37 -7.71 2.37 8.15
N PRO A 38 -7.38 1.85 9.35
CA PRO A 38 -6.06 2.06 9.95
C PRO A 38 -4.93 1.57 9.06
N SER A 39 -5.07 0.37 8.47
CA SER A 39 -4.08 -0.21 7.57
C SER A 39 -3.98 0.54 6.24
N ALA A 40 -5.12 0.99 5.70
CA ALA A 40 -5.16 1.84 4.52
C ALA A 40 -4.41 3.16 4.73
N VAL A 41 -4.60 3.80 5.89
CA VAL A 41 -3.90 5.04 6.25
C VAL A 41 -2.40 4.81 6.42
N GLN A 42 -1.96 3.71 7.06
CA GLN A 42 -0.53 3.40 7.20
C GLN A 42 0.13 3.12 5.84
N CYS A 43 -0.53 2.33 4.99
CA CYS A 43 -0.05 2.09 3.63
C CYS A 43 0.01 3.39 2.80
N MET A 44 -0.93 4.31 3.01
CA MET A 44 -0.92 5.61 2.34
C MET A 44 0.23 6.49 2.83
N ARG A 45 0.45 6.56 4.14
CA ARG A 45 1.57 7.31 4.74
C ARG A 45 2.94 6.80 4.26
N ALA A 46 3.05 5.49 4.06
CA ALA A 46 4.23 4.86 3.49
C ALA A 46 4.36 5.05 1.97
N GLY A 47 3.38 5.67 1.30
CA GLY A 47 3.39 5.93 -0.14
C GLY A 47 3.05 4.72 -1.01
N TYR A 48 2.54 3.63 -0.42
CA TYR A 48 2.25 2.38 -1.13
C TYR A 48 0.84 2.27 -1.69
N VAL A 49 -0.09 3.05 -1.14
CA VAL A 49 -1.43 3.21 -1.71
C VAL A 49 -1.81 4.68 -1.76
N ARG A 50 -2.76 5.00 -2.63
CA ARG A 50 -3.51 6.26 -2.61
C ARG A 50 -4.94 5.95 -2.19
N LEU A 51 -5.52 6.83 -1.40
CA LEU A 51 -6.94 6.76 -1.08
C LEU A 51 -7.72 7.57 -2.13
N SER A 52 -8.91 7.11 -2.48
CA SER A 52 -9.88 7.92 -3.24
C SER A 52 -10.30 9.16 -2.44
N ASN A 53 -10.89 10.15 -3.11
CA ASN A 53 -11.32 11.40 -2.48
C ASN A 53 -12.32 11.19 -1.33
N ASP A 54 -13.21 10.21 -1.48
CA ASP A 54 -14.19 9.80 -0.47
C ASP A 54 -13.61 8.86 0.60
N LYS A 55 -12.33 8.52 0.49
CA LYS A 55 -11.60 7.58 1.36
C LYS A 55 -12.25 6.20 1.44
N ARG A 56 -13.03 5.79 0.45
CA ARG A 56 -13.66 4.46 0.41
C ARG A 56 -12.83 3.43 -0.33
N GLN A 57 -11.89 3.86 -1.16
CA GLN A 57 -11.08 2.97 -1.98
C GLN A 57 -9.60 3.20 -1.72
N ALA A 58 -8.84 2.12 -1.78
CA ALA A 58 -7.38 2.13 -1.78
C ALA A 58 -6.88 1.63 -3.13
N ILE A 59 -5.97 2.39 -3.74
CA ILE A 59 -5.38 2.12 -5.05
C ILE A 59 -3.88 1.95 -4.85
N ILE A 60 -3.30 0.84 -5.29
CA ILE A 60 -1.87 0.57 -5.15
C ILE A 60 -1.04 1.53 -6.00
N THR A 61 0.09 1.98 -5.47
CA THR A 61 1.07 2.78 -6.22
C THR A 61 2.15 1.88 -6.82
N SER A 62 2.93 2.42 -7.76
CA SER A 62 4.12 1.73 -8.28
C SER A 62 5.13 1.39 -7.18
N SER A 63 5.25 2.24 -6.15
CA SER A 63 6.08 1.98 -4.97
C SER A 63 5.53 0.81 -4.15
N GLY A 64 4.21 0.72 -3.96
CA GLY A 64 3.58 -0.40 -3.26
C GLY A 64 3.76 -1.74 -4.00
N GLN A 65 3.64 -1.75 -5.33
CA GLN A 65 3.92 -2.94 -6.14
C GLN A 65 5.40 -3.36 -6.04
N THR A 66 6.32 -2.39 -6.08
CA THR A 66 7.75 -2.65 -5.96
C THR A 66 8.11 -3.20 -4.59
N TYR A 67 7.54 -2.63 -3.52
CA TYR A 67 7.68 -3.15 -2.16
C TYR A 67 7.21 -4.62 -2.04
N LEU A 68 6.04 -4.96 -2.59
CA LEU A 68 5.55 -6.35 -2.58
C LEU A 68 6.45 -7.30 -3.39
N ARG A 69 7.00 -6.84 -4.52
CA ARG A 69 7.96 -7.63 -5.31
C ARG A 69 9.25 -7.90 -4.53
N GLN A 70 9.79 -6.87 -3.85
CA GLN A 70 10.97 -7.02 -3.00
C GLN A 70 10.71 -8.05 -1.89
N LEU A 71 9.55 -8.00 -1.22
CA LEU A 71 9.20 -8.98 -0.18
C LEU A 71 9.12 -10.42 -0.69
N ARG A 72 8.75 -10.65 -1.95
CA ARG A 72 8.68 -12.00 -2.56
C ARG A 72 10.04 -12.53 -3.00
N GLY A 73 11.01 -11.64 -3.26
CA GLY A 73 12.36 -12.01 -3.70
C GLY A 73 13.33 -12.36 -2.57
N VAL A 74 12.88 -12.42 -1.31
CA VAL A 74 13.70 -12.78 -0.14
C VAL A 74 13.53 -14.28 0.21
N HIS A 75 13.38 -15.15 -0.79
CA HIS A 75 13.33 -16.61 -0.64
C HIS A 75 14.52 -17.27 -1.32
#